data_AF-A0A8S3IZZ0-F1
#
_entry.id   AF-A0A8S3IZZ0-F1
#
_cell.length_a   1.000
_cell.length_b   1.000
_cell.length_c   1.000
_cell.angle_alpha   90.00
_cell.angle_beta   90.00
_cell.angle_gamma   90.00
#
_symmetry.space_group_name_H-M   'P 1'
#
loop_
_entity.id
_entity.type
_entity.pdbx_description
1 polymer ?
#
loop_
_entity_poly.entity_id
_entity_poly.type
_entity_poly.pdbx_seq_one_letter_code
_entity_poly.pdbx_strand_id
1 'polypeptide(L)'
;TIKGARGIKIVARGLEKAMAGLPLFVARQTDEIDFYKNEINIMLKTALNSIQLEDKGVYVQASTLGSLEGLLQLLKASKIPYSGINIGPVHRRDVMRASIQLEKDVLMATILAFDVQIEKEAQEYANKIGVKIFQNDEIYRLRDMFVSYRKNKKEDEKEKFRHLAVFPCKLKILPQYIFNVRDPIICGVLVEDGFITNG
;
A
#
# COMPACT_ATOMS: atom_id res chain seq x y z
N THR A 1 -14.75 -45.92 -4.61
CA THR A 1 -15.26 -44.62 -5.12
C THR A 1 -15.78 -43.80 -3.97
N ILE A 2 -15.44 -42.51 -3.92
CA ILE A 2 -15.95 -41.58 -2.91
C ILE A 2 -17.21 -40.91 -3.48
N LYS A 3 -18.29 -40.81 -2.69
CA LYS A 3 -19.53 -40.09 -3.06
C LYS A 3 -19.70 -38.86 -2.17
N GLY A 4 -20.15 -37.76 -2.75
CA GLY A 4 -20.42 -36.51 -2.02
C GLY A 4 -21.70 -36.58 -1.18
N ALA A 5 -21.89 -35.67 -0.21
CA ALA A 5 -20.98 -34.59 0.20
C ALA A 5 -20.01 -35.05 1.30
N ARG A 6 -18.69 -34.91 1.08
CA ARG A 6 -17.63 -35.27 2.03
C ARG A 6 -16.43 -34.33 1.89
N GLY A 7 -15.77 -34.00 2.99
CA GLY A 7 -14.43 -33.40 2.98
C GLY A 7 -13.38 -34.49 2.75
N ILE A 8 -12.44 -34.25 1.83
CA ILE A 8 -11.38 -35.20 1.50
C ILE A 8 -10.01 -34.51 1.51
N LYS A 9 -8.97 -35.24 1.93
CA LYS A 9 -7.57 -34.82 1.78
C LYS A 9 -7.00 -35.51 0.54
N ILE A 10 -6.55 -34.71 -0.43
CA ILE A 10 -5.96 -35.21 -1.67
C ILE A 10 -4.44 -35.12 -1.54
N VAL A 11 -3.76 -36.22 -1.84
CA VAL A 11 -2.29 -36.29 -1.88
C VAL A 11 -1.88 -36.57 -3.32
N ALA A 12 -1.20 -35.61 -3.95
CA ALA A 12 -0.68 -35.73 -5.31
C ALA A 12 0.62 -34.93 -5.44
N ARG A 13 1.40 -35.20 -6.48
CA ARG A 13 2.59 -34.41 -6.84
C ARG A 13 2.16 -33.11 -7.53
N GLY A 14 2.93 -32.03 -7.37
CA GLY A 14 2.68 -30.79 -8.09
C GLY A 14 1.61 -29.89 -7.48
N LEU A 15 1.22 -30.11 -6.22
CA LEU A 15 0.19 -29.32 -5.52
C LEU A 15 0.77 -28.11 -4.78
N GLU A 16 2.08 -27.87 -4.86
CA GLU A 16 2.77 -26.83 -4.08
C GLU A 16 2.32 -25.42 -4.47
N LYS A 17 1.86 -25.24 -5.72
CA LYS A 17 1.35 -23.97 -6.26
C LYS A 17 -0.17 -23.95 -6.37
N ALA A 18 -0.87 -24.91 -5.78
CA ALA A 18 -2.33 -24.95 -5.81
C ALA A 18 -2.90 -23.83 -4.93
N MET A 19 -3.85 -23.05 -5.47
CA MET A 19 -4.49 -21.97 -4.74
C MET A 19 -5.76 -22.49 -4.06
N ALA A 20 -5.93 -22.14 -2.77
CA ALA A 20 -7.14 -22.49 -2.05
C ALA A 20 -8.36 -21.72 -2.61
N GLY A 21 -9.53 -22.35 -2.55
CA GLY A 21 -10.79 -21.79 -3.05
C GLY A 21 -11.03 -22.02 -4.54
N LEU A 22 -10.08 -22.60 -5.28
CA LEU A 22 -10.29 -22.98 -6.67
C LEU A 22 -11.15 -24.24 -6.82
N PRO A 23 -11.94 -24.35 -7.90
CA PRO A 23 -12.65 -25.58 -8.23
C PRO A 23 -11.67 -26.70 -8.60
N LEU A 24 -12.02 -27.92 -8.23
CA LEU A 24 -11.30 -29.14 -8.59
C LEU A 24 -12.05 -29.89 -9.70
N PHE A 25 -11.41 -30.06 -10.86
CA PHE A 25 -11.94 -30.84 -11.97
C PHE A 25 -11.21 -32.18 -12.12
N VAL A 26 -11.90 -33.18 -12.68
CA VAL A 26 -11.32 -34.48 -13.00
C VAL A 26 -11.23 -34.59 -14.51
N ALA A 27 -10.02 -34.48 -15.05
CA ALA A 27 -9.75 -34.77 -16.46
C ALA A 27 -9.63 -36.28 -16.65
N ARG A 28 -10.43 -36.83 -17.56
CA ARG A 28 -10.38 -38.23 -18.00
C ARG A 28 -9.52 -38.39 -19.26
N GLN A 29 -9.45 -37.35 -20.08
CA GLN A 29 -8.66 -37.30 -21.30
C GLN A 29 -7.60 -36.19 -21.20
N THR A 30 -6.55 -36.28 -22.02
CA THR A 30 -5.41 -35.35 -21.97
C THR A 30 -5.76 -33.96 -22.47
N ASP A 31 -6.65 -33.85 -23.45
CA ASP A 31 -7.16 -32.59 -24.01
C ASP A 31 -8.06 -31.82 -23.04
N GLU A 32 -8.80 -32.54 -22.18
CA GLU A 32 -9.63 -31.93 -21.12
C GLU A 32 -8.80 -31.13 -20.10
N ILE A 33 -7.52 -31.46 -19.92
CA ILE A 33 -6.62 -30.74 -18.99
C ILE A 33 -6.51 -29.27 -19.39
N ASP A 34 -6.24 -28.99 -20.67
CA ASP A 34 -6.03 -27.62 -21.13
C ASP A 34 -7.34 -26.84 -21.20
N PHE A 35 -8.45 -27.53 -21.48
CA PHE A 35 -9.79 -26.97 -21.35
C PHE A 35 -10.06 -26.49 -19.90
N TYR A 36 -9.88 -27.36 -18.90
CA TYR A 36 -10.12 -26.99 -17.50
C TYR A 36 -9.17 -25.93 -16.96
N LYS A 37 -7.91 -25.92 -17.41
CA LYS A 37 -6.98 -24.82 -17.09
C LYS A 37 -7.50 -23.48 -17.61
N ASN A 38 -8.01 -23.44 -18.83
CA ASN A 38 -8.57 -22.22 -19.42
C ASN A 38 -9.82 -21.75 -18.68
N GLU A 39 -10.73 -22.67 -18.35
CA GLU A 39 -11.92 -22.38 -17.51
C GLU A 39 -11.54 -21.74 -16.17
N ILE A 40 -10.58 -22.34 -15.44
CA ILE A 40 -10.11 -21.79 -14.16
C ILE A 40 -9.50 -20.39 -14.34
N ASN A 41 -8.69 -20.20 -15.39
CA ASN A 41 -8.07 -18.90 -15.68
C ASN A 41 -9.12 -17.82 -16.00
N ILE A 42 -10.18 -18.16 -16.73
CA ILE A 42 -11.28 -17.24 -17.06
C ILE A 42 -12.03 -16.88 -15.79
N MET A 43 -12.35 -17.86 -14.94
CA MET A 43 -13.02 -17.64 -13.66
C MET A 43 -12.21 -16.69 -12.76
N LEU A 44 -10.92 -16.95 -12.60
CA LEU A 44 -10.03 -16.11 -11.80
C LEU A 44 -9.95 -14.68 -12.33
N LYS A 45 -9.76 -14.51 -13.65
CA LYS A 45 -9.73 -13.19 -14.28
C LYS A 45 -11.04 -12.44 -14.08
N THR A 46 -12.17 -13.13 -14.21
CA THR A 46 -13.49 -12.54 -14.04
C THR A 46 -13.69 -12.07 -12.60
N ALA A 47 -13.33 -12.90 -11.62
CA ALA A 47 -13.41 -12.54 -10.21
C ALA A 47 -12.53 -11.31 -9.89
N LEU A 48 -11.27 -11.31 -10.35
CA LEU A 48 -10.36 -10.18 -10.14
C LEU A 48 -10.84 -8.89 -10.84
N ASN A 49 -11.36 -8.99 -12.05
CA ASN A 49 -11.85 -7.83 -12.81
C ASN A 49 -13.15 -7.23 -12.24
N SER A 50 -13.91 -8.00 -11.47
CA SER A 50 -15.11 -7.49 -10.80
C SER A 50 -14.79 -6.55 -9.62
N ILE A 51 -13.55 -6.58 -9.13
CA ILE A 51 -13.11 -5.74 -8.02
C ILE A 51 -12.86 -4.33 -8.54
N GLN A 52 -13.58 -3.36 -7.98
CA GLN A 52 -13.45 -1.96 -8.33
C GLN A 52 -12.13 -1.39 -7.79
N LEU A 53 -11.29 -0.88 -8.69
CA LEU A 53 -10.02 -0.26 -8.36
C LEU A 53 -10.14 1.27 -8.43
N GLU A 54 -9.32 1.95 -7.63
CA GLU A 54 -9.20 3.40 -7.65
C GLU A 54 -7.97 3.86 -8.44
N ASP A 55 -8.00 5.09 -8.97
CA ASP A 55 -6.88 5.65 -9.70
C ASP A 55 -5.61 5.84 -8.82
N LYS A 56 -5.84 6.15 -7.55
CA LYS A 56 -4.81 6.32 -6.50
C LYS A 56 -5.02 5.30 -5.40
N GLY A 57 -3.98 4.58 -5.03
CA GLY A 57 -4.06 3.62 -3.94
C GLY A 57 -2.94 2.61 -3.93
N VAL A 58 -2.88 1.83 -2.86
CA VAL A 58 -1.86 0.79 -2.67
C VAL A 58 -2.06 -0.37 -3.66
N TYR A 59 -0.99 -1.12 -3.92
CA TYR A 59 -1.07 -2.38 -4.66
C TYR A 59 -1.21 -3.53 -3.67
N VAL A 60 -2.12 -4.48 -3.91
CA VAL A 60 -2.41 -5.58 -2.97
C VAL A 60 -2.08 -6.93 -3.60
N GLN A 61 -1.34 -7.74 -2.88
CA GLN A 61 -0.98 -9.10 -3.26
C GLN A 61 -1.39 -10.07 -2.16
N ALA A 62 -2.05 -11.18 -2.50
CA ALA A 62 -2.46 -12.19 -1.52
C ALA A 62 -2.27 -13.63 -2.04
N SER A 63 -2.27 -14.62 -1.14
CA SER A 63 -2.07 -16.04 -1.49
C SER A 63 -3.29 -16.68 -2.16
N THR A 64 -4.49 -16.24 -1.78
CA THR A 64 -5.77 -16.80 -2.24
C THR A 64 -6.80 -15.71 -2.50
N LEU A 65 -7.87 -16.04 -3.24
CA LEU A 65 -8.97 -15.11 -3.49
C LEU A 65 -9.68 -14.72 -2.18
N GLY A 66 -9.94 -15.67 -1.29
CA GLY A 66 -10.59 -15.38 -0.01
C GLY A 66 -9.76 -14.48 0.90
N SER A 67 -8.44 -14.69 0.96
CA SER A 67 -7.55 -13.78 1.69
C SER A 67 -7.47 -12.39 1.08
N LEU A 68 -7.53 -12.30 -0.26
CA LEU A 68 -7.56 -11.03 -0.97
C LEU A 68 -8.82 -10.25 -0.61
N GLU A 69 -9.99 -10.89 -0.70
CA GLU A 69 -11.28 -10.29 -0.34
C GLU A 69 -11.29 -9.78 1.10
N GLY A 70 -10.80 -10.59 2.06
CA GLY A 70 -10.71 -10.20 3.46
C GLY A 70 -9.83 -8.96 3.68
N LEU A 71 -8.65 -8.92 3.03
CA LEU A 71 -7.77 -7.76 3.11
C LEU A 71 -8.40 -6.52 2.46
N LEU A 72 -9.00 -6.65 1.28
CA LEU A 72 -9.64 -5.53 0.59
C LEU A 72 -10.83 -4.96 1.40
N GLN A 73 -11.60 -5.81 2.06
CA GLN A 73 -12.69 -5.38 2.94
C GLN A 73 -12.15 -4.56 4.13
N LEU A 74 -11.05 -5.00 4.73
CA LEU A 74 -10.39 -4.27 5.82
C LEU A 74 -9.84 -2.91 5.36
N LEU A 75 -9.18 -2.87 4.20
CA LEU A 75 -8.64 -1.63 3.63
C LEU A 75 -9.75 -0.63 3.32
N LYS A 76 -10.87 -1.10 2.74
CA LYS A 76 -12.05 -0.29 2.47
C LYS A 76 -12.64 0.30 3.74
N ALA A 77 -12.78 -0.49 4.81
CA ALA A 77 -13.24 -0.01 6.12
C ALA A 77 -12.28 1.03 6.72
N SER A 78 -10.98 0.89 6.45
CA SER A 78 -9.93 1.81 6.90
C SER A 78 -9.74 3.04 5.99
N LYS A 79 -10.57 3.19 4.95
CA LYS A 79 -10.47 4.26 3.92
C LYS A 79 -9.09 4.30 3.24
N ILE A 80 -8.50 3.12 3.02
CA ILE A 80 -7.26 2.96 2.27
C ILE A 80 -7.64 2.49 0.87
N PRO A 81 -7.47 3.34 -0.16
CA PRO A 81 -7.79 2.97 -1.52
C PRO A 81 -6.73 2.03 -2.09
N TYR A 82 -7.11 1.21 -3.06
CA TYR A 82 -6.23 0.29 -3.75
C TYR A 82 -6.36 0.45 -5.26
N SER A 83 -5.21 0.52 -5.94
CA SER A 83 -5.13 0.79 -7.38
C SER A 83 -4.78 -0.43 -8.22
N GLY A 84 -4.38 -1.52 -7.56
CA GLY A 84 -4.06 -2.77 -8.22
C GLY A 84 -4.11 -3.92 -7.26
N ILE A 85 -4.48 -5.09 -7.78
CA ILE A 85 -4.59 -6.33 -7.02
C ILE A 85 -4.01 -7.47 -7.85
N ASN A 86 -3.51 -8.51 -7.19
CA ASN A 86 -3.11 -9.77 -7.82
C ASN A 86 -3.01 -10.90 -6.78
N ILE A 87 -2.91 -12.14 -7.26
CA ILE A 87 -2.78 -13.35 -6.43
C ILE A 87 -1.44 -14.03 -6.73
N GLY A 88 -0.79 -14.56 -5.69
CA GLY A 88 0.48 -15.28 -5.76
C GLY A 88 1.68 -14.43 -5.37
N PRO A 89 2.92 -14.88 -5.64
CA PRO A 89 4.13 -14.14 -5.28
C PRO A 89 4.19 -12.74 -5.90
N VAL A 90 4.91 -11.82 -5.25
CA VAL A 90 5.19 -10.49 -5.80
C VAL A 90 6.31 -10.60 -6.82
N HIS A 91 6.03 -10.21 -8.06
CA HIS A 91 6.99 -10.20 -9.16
C HIS A 91 7.37 -8.75 -9.52
N ARG A 92 8.43 -8.59 -10.32
CA ARG A 92 8.88 -7.27 -10.80
C ARG A 92 7.81 -6.48 -11.54
N ARG A 93 6.91 -7.14 -12.27
CA ARG A 93 5.77 -6.51 -12.96
C ARG A 93 4.77 -5.86 -12.00
N ASP A 94 4.58 -6.44 -10.83
CA ASP A 94 3.66 -5.94 -9.82
C ASP A 94 4.25 -4.66 -9.20
N VAL A 95 5.55 -4.66 -8.96
CA VAL A 95 6.33 -3.48 -8.54
C VAL A 95 6.28 -2.36 -9.58
N MET A 96 6.39 -2.68 -10.87
CA MET A 96 6.26 -1.71 -11.96
C MET A 96 4.87 -1.06 -12.02
N ARG A 97 3.81 -1.80 -11.70
CA ARG A 97 2.46 -1.23 -11.61
C ARG A 97 2.32 -0.33 -10.39
N ALA A 98 2.84 -0.76 -9.24
CA ALA A 98 2.83 0.03 -8.02
C ALA A 98 3.63 1.33 -8.15
N SER A 99 4.69 1.36 -8.97
CA SER A 99 5.53 2.55 -9.15
C SER A 99 4.83 3.71 -9.85
N ILE A 100 3.74 3.46 -10.58
CA ILE A 100 2.91 4.53 -11.18
C ILE A 100 2.39 5.48 -10.09
N GLN A 101 2.19 4.98 -8.87
CA GLN A 101 1.74 5.81 -7.76
C GLN A 101 2.79 6.79 -7.26
N LEU A 102 4.09 6.61 -7.58
CA LEU A 102 5.15 7.55 -7.17
C LEU A 102 4.91 8.96 -7.73
N GLU A 103 4.35 9.07 -8.92
CA GLU A 103 4.03 10.35 -9.56
C GLU A 103 2.72 10.97 -9.02
N LYS A 104 1.83 10.15 -8.45
CA LYS A 104 0.49 10.57 -8.01
C LYS A 104 0.39 10.88 -6.53
N ASP A 105 0.93 9.98 -5.71
CA ASP A 105 1.02 10.04 -4.26
C ASP A 105 2.11 9.06 -3.78
N VAL A 106 3.27 9.59 -3.40
CA VAL A 106 4.43 8.82 -2.93
C VAL A 106 4.09 7.92 -1.73
N LEU A 107 3.09 8.28 -0.91
CA LEU A 107 2.66 7.46 0.22
C LEU A 107 1.87 6.22 -0.23
N MET A 108 1.25 6.27 -1.41
CA MET A 108 0.49 5.17 -2.00
C MET A 108 1.35 4.24 -2.87
N ALA A 109 2.59 4.63 -3.19
CA ALA A 109 3.58 3.81 -3.89
C ALA A 109 4.11 2.65 -3.02
N THR A 110 3.19 1.77 -2.64
CA THR A 110 3.44 0.67 -1.71
C THR A 110 2.71 -0.60 -2.16
N ILE A 111 3.29 -1.74 -1.83
CA ILE A 111 2.72 -3.07 -2.05
C ILE A 111 2.42 -3.71 -0.69
N LEU A 112 1.18 -4.14 -0.49
CA LEU A 112 0.74 -4.92 0.67
C LEU A 112 0.71 -6.40 0.27
N ALA A 113 1.71 -7.16 0.72
CA ALA A 113 1.91 -8.57 0.42
C ALA A 113 1.44 -9.45 1.60
N PHE A 114 0.24 -10.01 1.49
CA PHE A 114 -0.37 -10.86 2.50
C PHE A 114 -0.10 -12.33 2.22
N ASP A 115 0.61 -13.01 3.13
CA ASP A 115 0.87 -14.46 3.06
C ASP A 115 1.50 -14.91 1.72
N VAL A 116 2.33 -14.06 1.11
CA VAL A 116 2.99 -14.36 -0.18
C VAL A 116 4.47 -14.10 -0.12
N GLN A 117 5.22 -14.84 -0.92
CA GLN A 117 6.66 -14.61 -1.11
C GLN A 117 6.90 -13.41 -2.03
N ILE A 118 8.01 -12.73 -1.81
CA ILE A 118 8.51 -11.66 -2.68
C ILE A 118 9.68 -12.21 -3.46
N GLU A 119 9.61 -12.16 -4.79
CA GLU A 119 10.75 -12.56 -5.61
C GLU A 119 11.93 -11.61 -5.40
N LYS A 120 13.15 -12.16 -5.43
CA LYS A 120 14.38 -11.39 -5.21
C LYS A 120 14.50 -10.21 -6.20
N GLU A 121 14.21 -10.44 -7.47
CA GLU A 121 14.23 -9.39 -8.50
C GLU A 121 13.19 -8.29 -8.21
N ALA A 122 12.02 -8.66 -7.68
CA ALA A 122 10.99 -7.71 -7.30
C ALA A 122 11.45 -6.82 -6.14
N GLN A 123 12.04 -7.41 -5.09
CA GLN A 123 12.54 -6.66 -3.94
C GLN A 123 13.68 -5.70 -4.31
N GLU A 124 14.63 -6.16 -5.13
CA GLU A 124 15.73 -5.32 -5.63
C GLU A 124 15.21 -4.15 -6.46
N TYR A 125 14.26 -4.42 -7.36
CA TYR A 125 13.66 -3.39 -8.20
C TYR A 125 12.86 -2.37 -7.38
N ALA A 126 12.09 -2.83 -6.39
CA ALA A 126 11.30 -1.97 -5.50
C ALA A 126 12.19 -1.01 -4.72
N ASN A 127 13.31 -1.51 -4.17
CA ASN A 127 14.30 -0.68 -3.48
C ASN A 127 14.93 0.36 -4.41
N LYS A 128 15.22 -0.01 -5.67
CA LYS A 128 15.83 0.89 -6.66
C LYS A 128 14.93 2.07 -7.04
N ILE A 129 13.64 1.82 -7.22
CA ILE A 129 12.68 2.84 -7.68
C ILE A 129 11.96 3.57 -6.54
N GLY A 130 12.08 3.08 -5.30
CA GLY A 130 11.46 3.69 -4.12
C GLY A 130 10.04 3.22 -3.82
N VAL A 131 9.63 2.04 -4.31
CA VAL A 131 8.35 1.41 -3.91
C VAL A 131 8.55 0.62 -2.62
N LYS A 132 7.72 0.88 -1.59
CA LYS A 132 7.81 0.16 -0.32
C LYS A 132 6.96 -1.11 -0.35
N ILE A 133 7.56 -2.26 -0.05
CA ILE A 133 6.81 -3.52 0.11
C ILE A 133 6.65 -3.81 1.60
N PHE A 134 5.41 -4.08 2.02
CA PHE A 134 5.06 -4.58 3.34
C PHE A 134 4.64 -6.04 3.20
N GLN A 135 5.24 -6.93 4.00
CA GLN A 135 4.94 -8.35 3.98
C GLN A 135 4.52 -8.81 5.37
N ASN A 136 3.39 -9.51 5.46
CA ASN A 136 2.95 -10.13 6.70
C ASN A 136 1.91 -11.24 6.40
N ASP A 137 1.81 -12.21 7.30
CA ASP A 137 0.81 -13.28 7.30
C ASP A 137 -0.45 -12.93 8.12
N GLU A 138 -0.47 -11.78 8.77
CA GLU A 138 -1.62 -11.25 9.52
C GLU A 138 -2.15 -9.94 8.91
N ILE A 139 -3.44 -9.92 8.52
CA ILE A 139 -4.07 -8.81 7.79
C ILE A 139 -4.03 -7.50 8.61
N TYR A 140 -4.29 -7.57 9.92
CA TYR A 140 -4.31 -6.40 10.79
C TYR A 140 -2.93 -5.76 10.93
N ARG A 141 -1.91 -6.59 11.12
CA ARG A 141 -0.52 -6.12 11.23
C ARG A 141 -0.06 -5.47 9.94
N LEU A 142 -0.42 -6.03 8.78
CA LEU A 142 -0.10 -5.47 7.47
C LEU A 142 -0.69 -4.06 7.29
N ARG A 143 -1.97 -3.87 7.66
CA ARG A 143 -2.62 -2.55 7.67
C ARG A 143 -1.89 -1.59 8.62
N ASP A 144 -1.58 -2.03 9.83
CA ASP A 144 -0.98 -1.16 10.85
C ASP A 144 0.42 -0.70 10.44
N MET A 145 1.20 -1.56 9.79
CA MET A 145 2.48 -1.21 9.17
C MET A 145 2.33 -0.08 8.15
N PHE A 146 1.31 -0.17 7.27
CA PHE A 146 1.03 0.88 6.28
C PHE A 146 0.58 2.19 6.93
N VAL A 147 -0.33 2.13 7.91
CA VAL A 147 -0.83 3.33 8.62
C VAL A 147 0.31 4.02 9.36
N SER A 148 1.17 3.26 10.04
CA SER A 148 2.34 3.80 10.74
C SER A 148 3.32 4.44 9.76
N TYR A 149 3.62 3.77 8.63
CA TYR A 149 4.45 4.35 7.57
C TYR A 149 3.90 5.70 7.08
N ARG A 150 2.61 5.76 6.77
CA ARG A 150 1.95 6.98 6.30
C ARG A 150 2.01 8.10 7.34
N LYS A 151 1.83 7.77 8.63
CA LYS A 151 1.91 8.73 9.72
C LYS A 151 3.32 9.31 9.85
N ASN A 152 4.34 8.44 9.91
CA ASN A 152 5.74 8.85 10.09
C ASN A 152 6.22 9.70 8.90
N LYS A 153 5.91 9.29 7.66
CA LYS A 153 6.26 10.07 6.46
C LYS A 153 5.64 11.47 6.47
N LYS A 154 4.41 11.60 6.94
CA LYS A 154 3.73 12.90 7.04
C LYS A 154 4.35 13.79 8.13
N GLU A 155 4.83 13.19 9.21
CA GLU A 155 5.59 13.90 10.26
C GLU A 155 6.97 14.34 9.73
N ASP A 156 7.68 13.46 9.03
CA ASP A 156 8.98 13.76 8.40
C ASP A 156 8.85 14.92 7.39
N GLU A 157 7.80 14.92 6.56
CA GLU A 157 7.56 16.02 5.63
C GLU A 157 7.24 17.32 6.38
N LYS A 158 6.37 17.28 7.39
CA LYS A 158 6.08 18.47 8.21
C LYS A 158 7.34 19.04 8.87
N GLU A 159 8.23 18.19 9.35
CA GLU A 159 9.49 18.61 9.97
C GLU A 159 10.46 19.21 8.95
N LYS A 160 10.56 18.61 7.75
CA LYS A 160 11.33 19.18 6.63
C LYS A 160 10.84 20.54 6.19
N PHE A 161 9.54 20.84 6.26
CA PHE A 161 9.03 22.16 5.87
C PHE A 161 8.88 23.13 7.06
N ARG A 162 9.22 22.71 8.29
CA ARG A 162 9.06 23.53 9.49
C ARG A 162 9.89 24.81 9.44
N HIS A 163 11.09 24.75 8.86
CA HIS A 163 11.99 25.90 8.73
C HIS A 163 11.61 26.86 7.59
N LEU A 164 10.77 26.41 6.65
CA LEU A 164 10.23 27.24 5.55
C LEU A 164 8.88 27.87 5.89
N ALA A 165 8.17 27.31 6.88
CA ALA A 165 6.87 27.80 7.31
C ALA A 165 7.04 29.03 8.21
N VAL A 166 6.88 30.22 7.63
CA VAL A 166 6.65 31.44 8.42
C VAL A 166 5.22 31.37 8.94
N PHE A 167 5.07 30.98 10.20
CA PHE A 167 3.77 31.01 10.85
C PHE A 167 3.31 32.47 11.02
N PRO A 168 2.03 32.78 10.78
CA PRO A 168 1.54 34.14 10.91
C PRO A 168 1.74 34.62 12.35
N CYS A 169 2.34 35.81 12.48
CA CYS A 169 2.58 36.46 13.76
C CYS A 169 2.11 37.92 13.68
N LYS A 170 1.44 38.38 14.73
CA LYS A 170 1.01 39.76 14.89
C LYS A 170 1.89 40.41 15.95
N LEU A 171 2.63 41.43 15.53
CA LEU A 171 3.55 42.17 16.39
C LEU A 171 3.05 43.59 16.57
N LYS A 172 3.22 44.11 17.79
CA LYS A 172 3.02 45.53 18.11
C LYS A 172 4.33 46.12 18.60
N ILE A 173 4.82 47.14 17.88
CA ILE A 173 6.01 47.89 18.30
C ILE A 173 5.66 48.73 19.52
N LEU A 174 6.53 48.70 20.54
CA LEU A 174 6.38 49.51 21.75
C LEU A 174 7.12 50.83 21.57
N PRO A 175 6.44 51.99 21.47
CA PRO A 175 7.09 53.27 21.14
C PRO A 175 8.17 53.70 22.14
N GLN A 176 7.99 53.39 23.43
CA GLN A 176 8.96 53.68 24.49
C GLN A 176 10.23 52.80 24.47
N TYR A 177 10.30 51.77 23.61
CA TYR A 177 11.42 50.82 23.55
C TYR A 177 12.04 50.77 22.14
N ILE A 178 12.41 51.92 21.58
CA ILE A 178 13.17 51.99 20.32
C ILE A 178 14.64 52.28 20.65
N PHE A 179 15.52 51.31 20.40
CA PHE A 179 16.94 51.38 20.77
C PHE A 179 17.82 51.85 19.62
N ASN A 180 17.57 51.35 18.41
CA ASN A 180 18.30 51.76 17.22
C ASN A 180 17.33 51.92 16.04
N VAL A 181 17.42 53.07 15.37
CA VAL A 181 16.47 53.46 14.31
C VAL A 181 17.02 53.14 12.91
N ARG A 182 18.32 52.87 12.78
CA ARG A 182 18.95 52.48 11.51
C ARG A 182 20.09 51.49 11.69
N ASP A 183 20.10 50.51 10.78
CA ASP A 183 21.13 49.53 10.49
C ASP A 183 21.97 49.01 11.69
N PRO A 184 21.44 48.04 12.48
CA PRO A 184 20.14 47.39 12.36
C PRO A 184 19.04 48.11 13.14
N ILE A 185 17.78 47.99 12.72
CA ILE A 185 16.64 48.45 13.52
C ILE A 185 16.52 47.54 14.74
N ILE A 186 16.55 48.12 15.94
CA ILE A 186 16.40 47.41 17.21
C ILE A 186 15.27 48.07 17.99
N CYS A 187 14.16 47.36 18.18
CA CYS A 187 13.01 47.82 18.96
C CYS A 187 12.40 46.69 19.78
N GLY A 188 11.80 47.06 20.91
CA GLY A 188 10.97 46.18 21.71
C GLY A 188 9.62 45.97 21.04
N VAL A 189 9.20 44.72 20.93
CA VAL A 189 7.91 44.33 20.36
C VAL A 189 7.12 43.50 21.36
N LEU A 190 5.80 43.62 21.32
CA LEU A 190 4.87 42.71 21.96
C LEU A 190 4.32 41.76 20.90
N VAL A 191 4.39 40.45 21.17
CA VAL A 191 3.72 39.43 20.37
C VAL A 191 2.24 39.43 20.77
N GLU A 192 1.37 39.93 19.90
CA GLU A 192 -0.08 39.95 20.14
C GLU A 192 -0.73 38.61 19.79
N ASP A 193 -0.24 37.94 18.74
CA ASP A 193 -0.73 36.63 18.30
C ASP A 193 0.34 35.87 17.51
N GLY A 194 0.28 34.54 17.54
CA GLY A 194 1.25 33.64 16.92
C GLY A 194 2.58 33.54 17.67
N PHE A 195 3.63 33.18 16.95
CA PHE A 195 4.98 33.02 17.50
C PHE A 195 6.03 33.51 16.51
N ILE A 196 7.03 34.22 17.03
CA ILE A 196 8.16 34.72 16.25
C ILE A 196 9.29 33.69 16.31
N THR A 197 9.97 33.46 15.18
CA THR A 197 11.16 32.61 15.09
C THR A 197 12.27 33.41 14.42
N ASN A 198 13.53 33.08 14.73
CA ASN A 198 14.65 33.67 14.00
C ASN A 198 14.60 33.20 12.55
N GLY A 199 14.61 34.17 11.62
CA GLY A 199 14.71 33.93 10.18
C GLY A 199 16.13 33.61 9.74
#